data_AF-A0A969SFJ2-F1
#
_entry.id   AF-A0A969SFJ2-F1
#
_cell.length_a   1.000
_cell.length_b   1.000
_cell.length_c   1.000
_cell.angle_alpha   90.00
_cell.angle_beta   90.00
_cell.angle_gamma   90.00
#
_symmetry.space_group_name_H-M   'P 1'
#
loop_
_entity.id
_entity.type
_entity.pdbx_description
1 polymer ?
#
loop_
_entity_poly.entity_id
_entity_poly.type
_entity_poly.pdbx_seq_one_letter_code
_entity_poly.pdbx_strand_id
1 'polypeptide(L)'
;LFGNEALQGPWLLIWREIQRQFQQAVTAGSTTTIYDATNAQRRHRRELIAIARELGFTHMTGVWVKTPVWLCLARNKKRERKVSEDVIFRMYRQLRDTSPSLEEGFDNLICYCPETQEYGNCTRVVSKNPT
;
A
#
# COMPACT_ATOMS: atom_id res chain seq x y z
N LEU A 1 12.82 11.23 -0.89
CA LEU A 1 14.12 10.51 -0.98
C LEU A 1 14.64 10.42 -2.41
N PHE A 2 13.85 10.01 -3.40
CA PHE A 2 14.27 10.00 -4.80
C PHE A 2 13.22 10.70 -5.65
N GLY A 3 13.60 11.77 -6.34
CA GLY A 3 12.70 12.63 -7.13
C GLY A 3 12.23 12.03 -8.46
N ASN A 4 12.56 10.76 -8.74
CA ASN A 4 12.17 10.05 -9.96
C ASN A 4 11.27 8.87 -9.61
N GLU A 5 10.20 8.74 -10.37
CA GLU A 5 9.03 7.92 -10.05
C GLU A 5 9.08 6.50 -10.58
N ALA A 6 9.87 6.32 -11.65
CA ALA A 6 10.18 5.02 -12.20
C ALA A 6 11.26 4.31 -11.35
N LEU A 7 12.05 5.08 -10.61
CA LEU A 7 13.09 4.60 -9.73
C LEU A 7 12.51 4.31 -8.34
N GLN A 8 12.20 3.04 -8.08
CA GLN A 8 12.23 2.53 -6.72
C GLN A 8 13.70 2.62 -6.28
N GLY A 9 14.05 3.70 -5.57
CA GLY A 9 15.42 3.97 -5.17
C GLY A 9 16.04 2.81 -4.37
N PRO A 10 17.35 2.85 -4.08
CA PRO A 10 18.06 1.74 -3.47
C PRO A 10 17.32 1.22 -2.23
N TRP A 11 16.98 -0.06 -2.22
CA TRP A 11 16.18 -0.68 -1.15
C TRP A 11 16.76 -0.39 0.22
N LEU A 12 18.10 -0.43 0.36
CA LEU A 12 18.79 -0.12 1.61
C LEU A 12 18.51 1.29 2.15
N LEU A 13 18.39 2.30 1.27
CA LEU A 13 18.12 3.68 1.69
C LEU A 13 16.64 3.86 2.08
N ILE A 14 15.74 3.25 1.32
CA ILE A 14 14.32 3.19 1.66
C ILE A 14 14.14 2.49 3.01
N TRP A 15 14.84 1.37 3.20
CA TRP A 15 14.82 0.56 4.40
C TRP A 15 15.28 1.33 5.64
N ARG A 16 16.42 2.02 5.55
CA ARG A 16 16.92 2.87 6.65
C ARG A 16 15.93 3.96 7.04
N GLU A 17 15.27 4.57 6.05
CA GLU A 17 14.28 5.60 6.32
C GLU A 17 13.02 5.02 6.99
N ILE A 18 12.56 3.85 6.55
CA ILE A 18 11.43 3.15 7.17
C ILE A 18 11.72 2.89 8.65
N GLN A 19 12.89 2.32 8.97
CA GLN A 19 13.29 2.04 10.35
C GLN A 19 13.29 3.32 11.20
N ARG A 20 13.85 4.41 10.67
CA ARG A 20 13.89 5.72 11.33
C ARG A 20 12.49 6.24 11.63
N GLN A 21 11.58 6.19 10.66
CA GLN A 21 10.20 6.69 10.84
C GLN A 21 9.41 5.82 11.82
N PHE A 22 9.60 4.50 11.79
CA PHE A 22 8.94 3.59 12.72
C PHE A 22 9.41 3.82 14.16
N GLN A 23 10.72 3.98 14.38
CA GLN A 23 11.27 4.34 15.70
C GLN A 23 10.71 5.67 16.22
N GLN A 24 10.56 6.67 15.35
CA GLN A 24 9.98 7.95 15.72
C GLN A 24 8.50 7.81 16.11
N ALA A 25 7.72 7.05 15.35
CA ALA A 25 6.31 6.83 15.64
C ALA A 25 6.12 6.14 17.01
N VAL A 26 6.93 5.11 17.30
CA VAL A 26 6.92 4.39 18.58
C VAL A 26 7.32 5.32 19.72
N THR A 27 8.43 6.06 19.58
CA THR A 27 8.91 7.00 20.60
C THR A 27 7.88 8.10 20.89
N ALA A 28 7.16 8.54 19.87
CA ALA A 28 6.08 9.53 20.00
C ALA A 28 4.79 8.96 20.64
N GLY A 29 4.73 7.66 20.94
CA GLY A 29 3.54 7.01 21.50
C GLY A 29 2.38 6.94 20.51
N SER A 30 2.66 6.89 19.20
CA SER A 30 1.62 6.83 18.18
C SER A 30 0.80 5.56 18.31
N THR A 31 -0.51 5.70 18.51
CA THR A 31 -1.43 4.56 18.66
C THR A 31 -1.74 3.86 17.35
N THR A 32 -1.52 4.53 16.22
CA THR A 32 -1.72 3.99 14.86
C THR A 32 -0.74 4.64 13.90
N THR A 33 -0.10 3.85 13.05
CA THR A 33 0.82 4.30 12.01
C THR A 33 0.42 3.69 10.67
N ILE A 34 0.33 4.51 9.63
CA ILE A 34 0.03 4.07 8.26
C ILE A 34 1.31 4.10 7.46
N TYR A 35 1.68 2.95 6.88
CA TYR A 35 2.78 2.83 5.95
C TYR A 35 2.24 2.68 4.52
N ASP A 36 2.28 3.78 3.74
CA ASP A 36 1.81 3.79 2.36
C ASP A 36 2.96 3.49 1.38
N ALA A 37 2.96 2.27 0.84
CA ALA A 37 3.84 1.85 -0.24
C ALA A 37 3.17 0.75 -1.06
N THR A 38 3.66 0.53 -2.28
CA THR A 38 3.09 -0.51 -3.16
C THR A 38 3.21 -1.93 -2.60
N ASN A 39 4.27 -2.22 -1.84
CA ASN A 39 4.45 -3.52 -1.16
C ASN A 39 4.31 -4.75 -2.07
N ALA A 40 4.73 -4.63 -3.33
CA ALA A 40 4.50 -5.67 -4.34
C ALA A 40 5.28 -6.96 -4.09
N GLN A 41 6.47 -6.87 -3.50
CA GLN A 41 7.35 -8.02 -3.28
C GLN A 41 7.13 -8.63 -1.89
N ARG A 42 6.77 -9.92 -1.84
CA ARG A 42 6.57 -10.67 -0.58
C ARG A 42 7.75 -10.56 0.40
N ARG A 43 8.99 -10.63 -0.09
CA ARG A 43 10.19 -10.51 0.76
C ARG A 43 10.21 -9.20 1.55
N HIS A 44 9.91 -8.08 0.89
CA HIS A 44 9.92 -6.76 1.52
C HIS A 44 8.77 -6.61 2.52
N ARG A 45 7.61 -7.21 2.24
CA ARG A 45 6.48 -7.24 3.19
C ARG A 45 6.85 -7.98 4.47
N ARG A 46 7.44 -9.17 4.36
CA ARG A 46 7.88 -9.97 5.52
C ARG A 46 8.96 -9.27 6.33
N GLU A 47 9.96 -8.69 5.66
CA GLU A 47 11.01 -7.89 6.32
C GLU A 47 10.38 -6.73 7.10
N LEU A 48 9.46 -5.98 6.47
CA LEU A 48 8.77 -4.86 7.08
C LEU A 48 7.95 -5.26 8.33
N ILE A 49 7.23 -6.38 8.25
CA ILE A 49 6.43 -6.88 9.39
C ILE A 49 7.34 -7.29 10.55
N ALA A 50 8.44 -7.98 10.25
CA ALA A 50 9.41 -8.40 11.27
C ALA A 50 10.00 -7.20 12.01
N ILE A 51 10.48 -6.19 11.28
CA ILE A 51 11.06 -5.00 11.91
C ILE A 51 10.02 -4.17 12.66
N ALA A 52 8.79 -4.07 12.16
CA ALA A 52 7.72 -3.39 12.89
C ALA A 52 7.48 -4.06 14.25
N ARG A 53 7.44 -5.40 14.29
CA ARG A 53 7.31 -6.12 15.57
C ARG A 53 8.51 -5.89 16.49
N GLU A 54 9.74 -5.94 15.96
CA GLU A 54 10.96 -5.66 16.73
C GLU A 54 10.97 -4.24 17.32
N LEU A 55 10.41 -3.27 16.59
CA LEU A 55 10.31 -1.87 17.02
C LEU A 55 9.15 -1.63 18.00
N GLY A 56 8.32 -2.62 18.30
CA GLY A 56 7.27 -2.53 19.32
C GLY A 56 5.85 -2.38 18.78
N PHE A 57 5.64 -2.49 17.47
CA PHE A 57 4.28 -2.57 16.93
C PHE A 57 3.68 -3.96 17.21
N THR A 58 2.54 -3.99 17.90
CA THR A 58 1.93 -5.24 18.37
C THR A 58 0.84 -5.79 17.45
N HIS A 59 0.22 -4.93 16.63
CA HIS A 59 -0.87 -5.32 15.73
C HIS A 59 -0.65 -4.80 14.31
N MET A 60 -0.57 -5.72 13.35
CA MET A 60 -0.27 -5.51 11.94
C MET A 60 -1.50 -5.81 11.09
N THR A 61 -2.09 -4.77 10.49
CA THR A 61 -3.16 -4.92 9.50
C THR A 61 -2.62 -4.68 8.10
N GLY A 62 -2.74 -5.67 7.22
CA GLY A 62 -2.51 -5.49 5.79
C GLY A 62 -3.77 -4.97 5.09
N VAL A 63 -3.62 -4.03 4.16
CA VAL A 63 -4.70 -3.58 3.27
C VAL A 63 -4.33 -3.93 1.84
N TRP A 64 -5.03 -4.89 1.25
CA TRP A 64 -4.82 -5.33 -0.12
C TRP A 64 -5.91 -4.83 -1.06
N VAL A 65 -5.56 -3.84 -1.89
CA VAL A 65 -6.45 -3.27 -2.90
C VAL A 65 -6.29 -4.04 -4.21
N LYS A 66 -7.22 -4.94 -4.51
CA LYS A 66 -7.24 -5.80 -5.70
C LYS A 66 -7.79 -5.06 -6.92
N THR A 67 -7.15 -3.95 -7.28
CA THR A 67 -7.54 -3.18 -8.47
C THR A 67 -7.07 -3.89 -9.74
N PRO A 68 -7.94 -4.10 -10.75
CA PRO A 68 -7.52 -4.73 -11.99
C PRO A 68 -6.51 -3.87 -12.75
N VAL A 69 -5.54 -4.52 -13.42
CA VAL A 69 -4.40 -3.82 -14.03
C VAL A 69 -4.80 -2.77 -15.06
N TRP A 70 -5.86 -3.02 -15.85
CA TRP A 70 -6.38 -2.07 -16.83
C TRP A 70 -6.81 -0.75 -16.16
N LEU A 71 -7.39 -0.82 -14.96
CA LEU A 71 -7.85 0.36 -14.22
C LEU A 71 -6.67 1.11 -13.62
N CYS A 72 -5.65 0.39 -13.13
CA CYS A 72 -4.38 1.00 -12.71
C CYS A 72 -3.72 1.78 -13.85
N LEU A 73 -3.68 1.21 -15.06
CA LEU A 73 -3.14 1.87 -16.26
C LEU A 73 -3.98 3.10 -16.64
N ALA A 74 -5.30 2.98 -16.68
CA ALA A 74 -6.21 4.09 -17.00
C ALA A 74 -6.05 5.26 -16.01
N ARG A 75 -5.92 4.96 -14.72
CA ARG A 75 -5.65 5.97 -13.68
C ARG A 75 -4.28 6.60 -13.85
N ASN A 76 -3.25 5.81 -14.10
CA ASN A 76 -1.89 6.30 -14.29
C ASN A 76 -1.79 7.27 -15.48
N LYS A 77 -2.53 7.04 -16.57
CA LYS A 77 -2.59 7.95 -17.73
C LYS A 77 -3.10 9.35 -17.39
N LYS A 78 -3.97 9.47 -16.36
CA LYS A 78 -4.57 10.73 -15.90
C LYS A 78 -3.77 11.45 -14.81
N ARG A 79 -2.73 10.82 -14.23
CA ARG A 79 -1.91 11.43 -13.20
C ARG A 79 -0.94 12.45 -13.82
N GLU A 80 -0.69 13.55 -13.10
CA GLU A 80 0.41 14.48 -13.41
C GLU A 80 1.74 13.72 -13.43
N ARG A 81 1.92 12.88 -12.40
CA ARG A 81 3.11 12.06 -12.18
C ARG A 81 2.87 10.62 -12.66
N LYS A 82 3.43 10.26 -13.82
CA LYS A 82 3.21 8.97 -14.50
C LYS A 82 4.34 7.97 -14.23
N VAL A 83 3.97 6.71 -14.05
CA VAL A 83 4.89 5.56 -13.97
C VAL A 83 4.85 4.81 -15.31
N SER A 84 5.95 4.20 -15.77
CA SER A 84 5.91 3.42 -17.01
C SER A 84 4.99 2.21 -16.89
N GLU A 85 4.37 1.80 -18.00
CA GLU A 85 3.46 0.65 -18.01
C GLU A 85 4.18 -0.65 -17.59
N ASP A 86 5.44 -0.84 -17.98
CA ASP A 86 6.25 -2.00 -17.59
C ASP A 86 6.43 -2.12 -16.07
N VAL A 87 6.59 -0.99 -15.38
CA VAL A 87 6.69 -0.97 -13.91
C VAL A 87 5.36 -1.40 -13.29
N ILE A 88 4.23 -0.92 -13.83
CA ILE A 88 2.90 -1.30 -13.36
C ILE A 88 2.65 -2.79 -13.60
N PHE A 89 2.96 -3.31 -14.79
CA PHE A 89 2.82 -4.73 -15.09
C PHE A 89 3.71 -5.59 -14.20
N ARG A 90 4.95 -5.17 -13.94
CA ARG A 90 5.86 -5.86 -13.02
C ARG A 90 5.28 -5.93 -11.62
N MET A 91 4.83 -4.81 -11.05
CA MET A 91 4.20 -4.77 -9.73
C MET A 91 2.94 -5.64 -9.65
N TYR A 92 2.11 -5.59 -10.70
CA TYR A 92 0.90 -6.40 -10.78
C TYR A 92 1.22 -7.90 -10.77
N ARG A 93 2.20 -8.34 -11.58
CA ARG A 93 2.64 -9.74 -11.59
C ARG A 93 3.18 -10.18 -10.22
N GLN A 94 4.01 -9.36 -9.58
CA GLN A 94 4.53 -9.65 -8.24
C GLN A 94 3.41 -9.84 -7.20
N LEU A 95 2.39 -8.98 -7.22
CA LEU A 95 1.23 -9.10 -6.32
C LEU A 95 0.34 -10.29 -6.67
N ARG A 96 0.13 -10.58 -7.96
CA ARG A 96 -0.66 -11.74 -8.40
C ARG A 96 0.02 -13.04 -7.99
N ASP A 97 1.30 -13.18 -8.31
CA ASP A 97 2.08 -14.40 -8.12
C ASP A 97 2.44 -14.62 -6.65
N THR A 98 2.58 -13.54 -5.87
CA THR A 98 2.80 -13.58 -4.42
C THR A 98 1.80 -12.71 -3.67
N SER A 99 0.55 -13.15 -3.68
CA SER A 99 -0.56 -12.44 -3.02
C SER A 99 -0.33 -12.29 -1.50
N PRO A 100 -0.68 -11.13 -0.92
CA PRO A 100 -0.67 -10.94 0.53
C PRO A 100 -1.45 -12.05 1.25
N SER A 101 -0.87 -12.58 2.33
CA SER A 101 -1.50 -13.61 3.17
C SER A 101 -1.13 -13.44 4.64
N LEU A 102 -1.95 -13.99 5.53
CA LEU A 102 -1.69 -13.96 6.98
C LEU A 102 -0.38 -14.71 7.35
N GLU A 103 0.07 -15.66 6.53
CA GLU A 103 1.35 -16.37 6.70
C GLU A 103 2.57 -15.44 6.68
N GLU A 104 2.41 -14.20 6.21
CA GLU A 104 3.48 -13.20 6.21
C GLU A 104 3.67 -12.54 7.59
N GLY A 105 2.77 -12.78 8.55
CA GLY A 105 2.83 -12.26 9.91
C GLY A 105 1.87 -11.09 10.20
N PHE A 106 0.91 -10.84 9.32
CA PHE A 106 -0.20 -9.93 9.59
C PHE A 106 -1.17 -10.55 10.60
N ASP A 107 -1.70 -9.73 11.51
CA ASP A 107 -2.76 -10.14 12.44
C ASP A 107 -4.14 -10.03 11.78
N ASN A 108 -4.29 -9.14 10.80
CA ASN A 108 -5.49 -8.97 10.00
C ASN A 108 -5.12 -8.60 8.54
N LEU A 109 -5.94 -9.04 7.59
CA LEU A 109 -5.76 -8.72 6.17
C LEU A 109 -7.10 -8.30 5.56
N ILE A 110 -7.23 -7.01 5.27
CA ILE A 110 -8.41 -6.43 4.63
C ILE A 110 -8.21 -6.48 3.12
N CYS A 111 -9.12 -7.14 2.41
CA CYS A 111 -9.10 -7.21 0.95
C CYS A 111 -10.20 -6.33 0.35
N TYR A 112 -9.84 -5.35 -0.48
CA TYR A 112 -10.77 -4.51 -1.22
C TYR A 112 -10.75 -4.86 -2.70
N CYS A 113 -11.87 -5.36 -3.22
CA CYS A 113 -12.09 -5.65 -4.64
C CYS A 113 -13.00 -4.56 -5.22
N PRO A 114 -12.52 -3.69 -6.12
CA PRO A 114 -13.36 -2.65 -6.70
C PRO A 114 -14.44 -3.16 -7.66
N GLU A 115 -14.42 -4.44 -8.04
CA GLU A 115 -15.34 -5.03 -9.03
C GLU A 115 -16.80 -5.06 -8.58
N THR A 116 -17.08 -4.86 -7.29
CA THR A 116 -18.46 -4.75 -6.75
C THR A 116 -18.98 -3.32 -6.66
N GLN A 117 -18.22 -2.32 -7.11
CA GLN A 117 -18.69 -0.94 -7.21
C GLN A 117 -18.57 -0.49 -8.67
N GLU A 118 -19.72 -0.41 -9.34
CA GLU A 118 -19.86 0.27 -10.62
C GLU A 118 -19.14 1.62 -10.56
N TYR A 119 -18.01 1.73 -11.25
CA TYR A 119 -17.29 2.98 -11.41
C TYR A 119 -18.16 3.94 -12.23
N GLY A 120 -18.97 4.74 -11.54
CA GLY A 120 -19.87 5.70 -12.18
C GLY A 120 -20.91 6.35 -11.27
N ASN A 121 -21.34 5.69 -10.19
CA ASN A 121 -22.36 6.26 -9.30
C ASN A 121 -21.76 6.95 -8.09
N CYS A 122 -21.36 8.20 -8.29
CA CYS A 122 -21.31 9.17 -7.19
C CYS A 122 -22.78 9.52 -6.83
N THR A 123 -23.48 8.62 -6.14
CA THR A 123 -24.69 9.02 -5.41
C THR A 123 -24.23 9.79 -4.19
N ARG A 124 -24.01 11.08 -4.39
CA ARG A 124 -24.08 12.06 -3.31
C ARG A 124 -25.42 11.81 -2.62
N VAL A 125 -25.42 11.20 -1.45
CA VAL A 125 -26.59 11.19 -0.59
C VAL A 125 -26.75 12.64 -0.15
N VAL A 126 -27.54 13.39 -0.92
CA VAL A 126 -28.08 14.67 -0.45
C VAL A 126 -29.00 14.28 0.69
N SER A 127 -28.55 14.51 1.91
CA SER A 127 -29.39 14.47 3.11
C SER A 127 -30.57 15.42 2.88
N LYS A 128 -31.74 14.86 2.58
CA LYS A 128 -33.02 15.58 2.63
C LYS A 128 -33.55 15.49 4.05
N ASN A 129 -32.94 16.21 4.98
CA ASN A 129 -33.60 16.53 6.25
C ASN A 129 -34.16 17.94 6.12
N PRO A 130 -35.50 18.11 6.12
CA PRO A 130 -36.12 19.40 6.35
C PRO A 130 -36.09 19.70 7.86
N THR A 131 -35.53 20.85 8.22
CA THR A 131 -35.87 21.61 9.43
C THR A 131 -36.11 23.05 9.01
#